data_AF-R7P5W1-F1
#
_entry.id   AF-R7P5W1-F1
#
_cell.length_a   1.000
_cell.length_b   1.000
_cell.length_c   1.000
_cell.angle_alpha   90.00
_cell.angle_beta   90.00
_cell.angle_gamma   90.00
#
_symmetry.space_group_name_H-M   'P 1'
#
loop_
_entity.id
_entity.type
_entity.pdbx_description
1 polymer ?
#
loop_
_entity_poly.entity_id
_entity_poly.type
_entity_poly.pdbx_seq_one_letter_code
_entity_poly.pdbx_strand_id
1 'polypeptide(L)'
;MRKAELIDHNGNKNRAVQKLGISRRQIDRLIIIYKEKGKSGFVHGNRGHKPQKALDKSISKILSYFIRINTMILTSIILKSF
;
A
#
# COMPACT_ATOMS: atom_id res chain seq x y z
N MET A 1 -11.78 9.59 12.73
CA MET A 1 -10.98 10.80 12.67
C MET A 1 -9.78 10.42 11.86
N ARG A 2 -9.81 10.79 10.60
CA ARG A 2 -8.68 10.63 9.68
C ARG A 2 -7.60 11.65 10.03
N LYS A 3 -6.37 11.41 9.56
CA LYS A 3 -5.21 12.26 9.90
C LYS A 3 -5.45 13.73 9.50
N ALA A 4 -6.02 13.98 8.32
CA ALA A 4 -6.34 15.34 7.85
C ALA A 4 -7.48 16.01 8.63
N GLU A 5 -8.51 15.25 9.02
CA GLU A 5 -9.68 15.77 9.77
C GLU A 5 -9.30 16.36 11.13
N LEU A 6 -8.17 15.95 11.73
CA LEU A 6 -7.67 16.57 12.95
C LEU A 6 -7.33 18.05 12.75
N ILE A 7 -6.67 18.37 11.64
CA ILE A 7 -6.16 19.71 11.38
C ILE A 7 -7.25 20.55 10.72
N ASP A 8 -7.98 19.98 9.76
CA ASP A 8 -9.03 20.68 9.01
C ASP A 8 -10.16 21.20 9.93
N HIS A 9 -10.50 20.46 10.99
CA HIS A 9 -11.57 20.82 11.92
C HIS A 9 -11.06 21.21 13.32
N ASN A 10 -9.77 21.48 13.47
CA ASN A 10 -9.13 21.81 14.75
C ASN A 10 -9.52 20.82 15.89
N GLY A 11 -9.52 19.53 15.56
CA GLY A 11 -10.01 18.47 16.43
C GLY A 11 -9.14 18.25 17.68
N ASN A 12 -9.69 17.54 18.66
CA ASN A 12 -8.99 17.25 19.90
C ASN A 12 -7.84 16.24 19.70
N LYS A 13 -6.61 16.65 20.02
CA LYS A 13 -5.39 15.83 19.91
C LYS A 13 -5.39 14.57 20.79
N ASN A 14 -5.96 14.59 22.00
CA ASN A 14 -6.05 13.41 22.87
C ASN A 14 -7.01 12.36 22.31
N ARG A 15 -8.13 12.81 21.75
CA ARG A 15 -9.06 11.93 21.04
C ARG A 15 -8.40 11.29 19.82
N ALA A 16 -7.54 12.05 19.13
CA ALA A 16 -6.78 11.55 18.00
C ALA A 16 -5.76 10.48 18.41
N VAL A 17 -5.04 10.68 19.52
CA VAL A 17 -4.12 9.69 20.13
C VAL A 17 -4.84 8.37 20.34
N GLN A 18 -5.99 8.39 21.03
CA GLN A 18 -6.77 7.18 21.32
C GLN A 18 -7.31 6.54 20.05
N LYS A 19 -7.85 7.33 19.12
CA LYS A 19 -8.50 6.80 17.90
C LYS A 19 -7.52 6.26 16.87
N LEU A 20 -6.32 6.84 16.77
CA LEU A 20 -5.29 6.40 15.84
C LEU A 20 -4.33 5.40 16.47
N GLY A 21 -4.37 5.19 17.80
CA GLY A 21 -3.48 4.27 18.51
C GLY A 21 -2.01 4.68 18.44
N ILE A 22 -1.73 5.98 18.33
CA ILE A 22 -0.37 6.52 18.21
C ILE A 22 -0.07 7.51 19.33
N SER A 23 1.21 7.65 19.66
CA SER A 23 1.65 8.61 20.68
C SER A 23 1.29 10.05 20.33
N ARG A 24 1.20 10.90 21.36
CA ARG A 24 0.98 12.34 21.21
C ARG A 24 2.05 13.00 20.35
N ARG A 25 3.31 12.57 20.48
CA ARG A 25 4.43 13.05 19.65
C ARG A 25 4.22 12.73 18.16
N GLN A 26 3.66 11.56 17.83
CA GLN A 26 3.35 11.20 16.45
C GLN A 26 2.20 12.05 15.89
N ILE A 27 1.19 12.36 16.70
CA ILE A 27 0.14 13.33 16.33
C ILE A 27 0.76 14.68 15.99
N ASP A 28 1.62 15.22 16.85
CA ASP A 28 2.23 16.54 16.61
C ASP A 28 3.12 16.54 15.35
N ARG A 29 3.87 15.45 15.09
CA ARG A 29 4.60 15.27 13.83
C ARG A 29 3.68 15.28 12.60
N LEU A 30 2.53 14.59 12.67
CA LEU A 30 1.56 14.58 11.57
C LEU A 30 0.97 15.97 11.32
N ILE A 31 0.76 16.77 12.38
CA ILE A 31 0.30 18.15 12.26
C ILE A 31 1.34 19.02 11.55
N ILE A 32 2.62 18.91 11.94
CA ILE A 32 3.72 19.65 11.29
C ILE A 32 3.79 19.29 9.80
N ILE A 33 3.83 18.00 9.47
CA ILE A 33 3.86 17.51 8.09
C ILE A 33 2.67 18.04 7.28
N TYR A 34 1.48 18.09 7.87
CA TYR A 34 0.29 18.61 7.19
C TYR A 34 0.36 20.11 6.94
N LYS A 35 0.92 20.88 7.89
CA LYS A 35 1.11 22.32 7.70
C LYS A 35 2.13 22.63 6.60
N GLU A 36 3.17 21.82 6.47
CA GLU A 36 4.23 22.01 5.47
C GLU A 36 3.82 21.51 4.07
N LYS A 37 3.16 20.35 4.00
CA LYS A 37 2.93 19.62 2.73
C LYS A 37 1.45 19.37 2.41
N GLY A 38 0.54 19.78 3.29
CA GLY A 38 -0.88 19.43 3.19
C GLY A 38 -1.11 17.91 3.21
N LYS A 39 -2.18 17.47 2.52
CA LYS A 39 -2.55 16.05 2.39
C LYS A 39 -1.45 15.21 1.71
N SER A 40 -0.63 15.83 0.86
CA SER A 40 0.47 15.14 0.17
C SER A 40 1.54 14.64 1.15
N GLY A 41 1.71 15.28 2.31
CA GLY A 41 2.67 14.86 3.34
C GLY A 41 2.34 13.51 3.98
N PHE A 42 1.12 13.00 3.83
CA PHE A 42 0.74 11.67 4.30
C PHE A 42 1.01 10.56 3.28
N VAL A 43 1.39 10.92 2.05
CA VAL A 43 1.82 9.96 1.04
C VAL A 43 3.20 9.43 1.42
N HIS A 44 3.34 8.11 1.46
CA HIS A 44 4.63 7.49 1.75
C HIS A 44 5.62 7.77 0.63
N GLY A 45 6.88 8.04 0.98
CA GLY A 45 7.94 8.37 0.02
C GLY A 45 8.22 7.26 -1.00
N ASN A 46 7.89 6.00 -0.68
CA ASN A 46 8.08 4.90 -1.63
C ASN A 46 6.88 4.71 -2.58
N ARG A 47 5.85 5.56 -2.52
CA ARG A 47 4.69 5.43 -3.41
C ARG A 47 5.13 5.67 -4.85
N GLY A 48 4.94 4.68 -5.72
CA GLY A 48 5.32 4.75 -7.13
C GLY A 48 6.79 4.42 -7.41
N HIS A 49 7.64 4.27 -6.38
CA HIS A 49 9.02 3.84 -6.57
C HIS A 49 9.11 2.32 -6.69
N LYS A 50 9.82 1.85 -7.73
CA LYS A 50 10.18 0.44 -7.89
C LYS A 50 11.31 0.11 -6.89
N PRO A 51 11.19 -0.96 -6.08
CA PRO A 51 12.29 -1.40 -5.22
C PRO A 51 13.57 -1.68 -6.03
N GLN A 52 14.73 -1.42 -5.46
CA GLN A 52 16.02 -1.64 -6.13
C GLN A 52 16.21 -3.10 -6.58
N LYS A 53 15.73 -4.05 -5.78
CA LYS A 53 15.80 -5.50 -6.07
C LYS A 53 14.52 -6.05 -6.71
N ALA A 54 13.68 -5.19 -7.30
CA ALA A 54 12.47 -5.68 -7.95
C ALA A 54 12.81 -6.40 -9.25
N LEU A 55 12.32 -7.64 -9.38
CA LEU A 55 12.48 -8.47 -10.56
C LEU A 55 12.02 -7.74 -11.83
N ASP A 56 12.62 -8.11 -12.95
CA ASP A 56 12.17 -7.57 -14.22
C ASP A 56 10.76 -8.07 -14.55
N LYS A 57 9.96 -7.19 -15.14
CA LYS A 57 8.55 -7.48 -15.43
C LYS A 57 8.44 -8.57 -16.50
N SER A 58 9.46 -8.72 -17.36
CA SER A 58 9.57 -9.80 -18.32
C SER A 58 9.57 -11.18 -17.64
N ILE A 59 10.31 -11.35 -16.54
CA ILE A 59 10.42 -12.62 -15.79
C ILE A 59 9.05 -13.03 -15.25
N SER A 60 8.30 -12.09 -14.67
CA SER A 60 6.95 -12.35 -14.18
C SER A 60 6.00 -12.77 -15.31
N LYS A 61 6.14 -12.17 -16.50
CA LYS A 61 5.33 -12.51 -17.68
C LYS A 61 5.68 -13.89 -18.23
N ILE A 62 6.96 -14.25 -18.26
CA ILE A 62 7.41 -15.59 -18.66
C ILE A 62 6.84 -16.65 -17.70
N LEU A 63 6.94 -16.40 -16.40
CA LEU A 63 6.43 -17.32 -15.39
C LEU A 63 4.91 -17.51 -15.52
N SER A 64 4.16 -16.43 -15.77
CA SER A 64 2.71 -16.53 -15.93
C SER A 64 2.30 -17.33 -17.18
N TYR A 65 3.01 -17.16 -18.30
CA TYR A 65 2.80 -17.98 -19.49
C TYR A 65 3.12 -19.44 -19.24
N PHE A 66 4.26 -19.72 -18.59
CA PHE A 66 4.65 -21.08 -18.26
C PHE A 66 3.58 -21.77 -17.40
N ILE A 67 3.14 -21.12 -16.32
CA ILE A 67 2.08 -21.65 -15.45
C ILE A 67 0.80 -21.90 -16.27
N ARG A 68 0.38 -20.95 -17.10
CA ARG A 68 -0.83 -21.07 -17.93
C ARG A 68 -0.77 -22.23 -18.92
N ILE A 69 0.37 -22.45 -19.57
CA ILE A 69 0.54 -23.56 -20.50
C ILE A 69 0.46 -24.90 -19.76
N ASN A 70 1.18 -25.02 -18.63
CA ASN A 70 1.16 -26.25 -17.84
C ASN A 70 -0.24 -26.57 -17.29
N THR A 71 -1.00 -25.57 -16.85
CA THR A 71 -2.37 -25.79 -16.40
C THR A 71 -3.28 -26.24 -17.54
N MET A 72 -3.17 -25.65 -18.73
CA MET A 72 -3.94 -26.07 -19.91
C MET A 72 -3.61 -27.50 -20.38
N ILE A 73 -2.35 -27.88 -20.31
CA ILE A 73 -1.91 -29.24 -20.64
C ILE A 73 -2.49 -30.22 -19.62
N LEU A 74 -2.34 -29.94 -18.33
CA LEU A 74 -2.83 -30.79 -17.26
C LEU A 74 -4.35 -30.97 -17.33
N THR A 75 -5.10 -29.88 -17.53
CA THR A 75 -6.57 -29.98 -17.69
C THR A 75 -6.96 -30.79 -18.91
N SER A 76 -6.26 -30.61 -20.05
CA SER A 76 -6.53 -31.39 -21.26
C SER A 76 -6.23 -32.88 -21.10
N ILE A 77 -5.18 -33.25 -20.36
CA ILE A 77 -4.88 -34.64 -20.04
C ILE A 77 -5.97 -35.24 -19.16
N ILE A 78 -6.38 -34.52 -18.11
CA ILE A 78 -7.44 -34.96 -17.20
C ILE A 78 -8.75 -35.14 -17.96
N LEU A 79 -9.18 -34.16 -18.77
CA LEU A 79 -10.40 -34.22 -19.59
C LEU A 79 -10.39 -35.34 -20.63
N LYS A 80 -9.21 -35.77 -21.11
CA LYS A 80 -9.08 -36.93 -22.02
C LYS A 80 -9.04 -38.27 -21.30
N SER A 81 -8.84 -38.25 -19.98
CA SER A 81 -8.75 -39.46 -19.13
C SER A 81 -10.10 -39.81 -18.48
N PHE A 82 -11.15 -39.02 -18.74
CA PHE A 82 -12.56 -39.27 -18.42
C PHE A 82 -13.34 -39.48 -19.71
#